data_AF-A0A383CZX4-F1
#
_entry.id   AF-A0A383CZX4-F1
#
_cell.length_a   1.000
_cell.length_b   1.000
_cell.length_c   1.000
_cell.angle_alpha   90.00
_cell.angle_beta   90.00
_cell.angle_gamma   90.00
#
_symmetry.space_group_name_H-M   'P 1'
#
loop_
_entity.id
_entity.type
_entity.pdbx_description
1 polymer ?
#
loop_
_entity_poly.entity_id
_entity_poly.type
_entity_poly.pdbx_seq_one_letter_code
_entity_poly.pdbx_strand_id
1 'polypeptide(L)' 'MKLPIYLDYASTTPVDPRVVAKMQECLSLEGNYGNPASRSHEFGWKAEE' A
#
# COMPACT_ATOMS: atom_id res chain seq x y z
N MET A 1 -14.92 0.06 25.50
CA MET A 1 -14.06 -1.11 25.21
C MET A 1 -12.82 -1.02 26.09
N LYS A 2 -12.40 -2.10 26.74
CA LYS A 2 -11.12 -2.15 27.47
C LYS A 2 -10.17 -3.06 26.69
N LEU A 3 -9.67 -2.53 25.59
CA LEU A 3 -8.53 -3.13 24.89
C LEU A 3 -7.25 -2.86 25.71
N PRO A 4 -6.20 -3.69 25.62
CA PRO A 4 -4.91 -3.33 26.20
C PRO A 4 -4.42 -2.01 25.60
N ILE A 5 -3.80 -1.16 26.43
CA ILE A 5 -3.14 0.06 25.94
C ILE A 5 -1.86 -0.37 25.22
N TYR A 6 -1.73 0.02 23.95
CA TYR A 6 -0.54 -0.25 23.16
C TYR A 6 0.50 0.86 23.40
N LEU A 7 1.60 0.54 24.08
CA LEU A 7 2.71 1.47 24.37
C LEU A 7 4.06 0.98 23.80
N ASP A 8 4.04 0.02 22.86
CA ASP A 8 5.23 -0.59 22.27
C ASP A 8 5.53 -0.05 20.86
N TYR A 9 5.41 1.27 20.66
CA TYR A 9 5.62 1.92 19.36
C TYR A 9 7.07 1.88 18.87
N ALA A 10 8.03 1.57 19.75
CA ALA A 10 9.44 1.38 19.37
C ALA A 10 9.69 0.02 18.70
N SER A 11 8.82 -0.97 18.94
CA SER A 11 8.87 -2.28 18.27
C SER A 11 8.26 -2.20 16.87
N THR A 12 7.05 -1.66 16.76
CA THR A 12 6.39 -1.36 15.48
C THR A 12 5.22 -0.39 15.69
N THR A 13 4.66 0.12 14.60
CA THR A 13 3.57 1.11 14.63
C THR A 13 2.41 0.68 13.73
N PRO A 14 1.15 0.98 14.09
CA PRO A 14 0.05 0.88 13.14
C PRO A 14 0.33 1.75 11.92
N VAL A 15 0.07 1.23 10.73
CA VAL A 15 0.19 1.99 9.49
C VAL A 15 -0.84 3.14 9.52
N ASP A 16 -0.41 4.35 9.17
CA ASP A 16 -1.32 5.50 9.06
C ASP A 16 -2.44 5.19 8.05
N PRO A 17 -3.72 5.48 8.34
CA PRO A 17 -4.82 5.21 7.41
C PRO A 17 -4.63 5.78 6.00
N ARG A 18 -3.93 6.91 5.87
CA ARG A 18 -3.62 7.53 4.56
C ARG A 18 -2.61 6.71 3.77
N VAL A 19 -1.66 6.08 4.45
CA VAL A 19 -0.70 5.14 3.84
C VAL A 19 -1.43 3.88 3.39
N VAL A 20 -2.32 3.34 4.23
CA VAL A 20 -3.15 2.18 3.85
C VAL A 20 -3.97 2.48 2.59
N ALA A 21 -4.68 3.61 2.56
CA ALA A 21 -5.49 4.01 1.41
C ALA A 21 -4.65 4.10 0.11
N LYS A 22 -3.44 4.69 0.20
CA LYS A 22 -2.54 4.79 -0.96
C LYS A 22 -1.99 3.44 -1.41
N MET A 23 -1.64 2.56 -0.48
CA MET A 23 -1.18 1.21 -0.83
C MET A 23 -2.29 0.40 -1.50
N GLN A 24 -3.54 0.54 -1.06
CA GLN A 24 -4.68 -0.17 -1.66
C GLN A 24 -4.90 0.20 -3.13
N GLU A 25 -4.59 1.44 -3.54
CA GLU A 25 -4.65 1.89 -4.94
C GLU A 25 -3.75 1.07 -5.87
N CYS A 26 -2.79 0.29 -5.35
CA CYS A 26 -1.85 -0.51 -6.15
C CYS A 26 -2.08 -2.04 -6.06
N LEU A 27 -3.10 -2.51 -5.34
CA LEU A 27 -3.25 -3.94 -5.02
C LEU A 27 -4.39 -4.65 -5.76
N SER A 28 -5.45 -3.93 -6.16
CA SER A 28 -6.61 -4.53 -6.84
C SER A 28 -6.53 -4.38 -8.36
N LEU A 29 -7.39 -5.11 -9.08
CA LEU A 29 -7.47 -5.06 -10.55
C LEU A 29 -7.98 -3.71 -11.07
N GLU A 30 -8.70 -2.96 -10.25
CA GLU A 30 -9.17 -1.62 -10.54
C GLU A 30 -8.08 -0.56 -10.32
N GLY A 31 -6.99 -0.93 -9.62
CA GLY A 31 -5.87 -0.08 -9.27
C GLY A 31 -4.63 -0.25 -10.16
N ASN A 32 -3.50 0.28 -9.70
CA ASN A 32 -2.20 0.20 -10.35
C ASN A 32 -1.42 -1.05 -9.90
N TYR A 33 -1.83 -2.22 -10.40
CA TYR A 33 -1.29 -3.53 -10.00
C TYR A 33 -0.12 -4.02 -10.88
N GLY A 34 0.30 -3.23 -11.86
CA GLY A 34 1.28 -3.65 -12.87
C GLY A 34 2.68 -3.92 -12.30
N ASN A 35 3.47 -4.72 -13.02
CA ASN A 35 4.89 -4.84 -12.73
C ASN A 35 5.63 -3.66 -13.40
N PRO A 36 6.34 -2.80 -12.65
CA PRO A 36 7.07 -1.66 -13.22
C PRO A 36 8.18 -2.06 -14.21
N ALA A 37 8.64 -3.32 -14.18
CA ALA A 37 9.61 -3.81 -15.16
C ALA A 37 8.99 -4.13 -16.55
N SER A 38 7.66 -4.17 -16.67
CA SER A 38 6.97 -4.47 -17.93
C SER A 38 6.90 -3.26 -18.85
N ARG A 39 7.81 -3.17 -19.83
CA ARG A 39 7.91 -1.98 -20.70
C ARG A 39 7.05 -2.01 -21.98
N SER A 40 6.31 -3.08 -22.22
CA SER A 40 5.58 -3.30 -23.48
C SER A 40 4.09 -2.94 -23.44
N HIS A 41 3.54 -2.57 -22.28
CA HIS A 41 2.10 -2.30 -22.13
C HIS A 41 1.80 -1.30 -21.01
N GLU A 42 0.62 -0.67 -21.10
CA GLU A 42 0.18 0.42 -20.22
C GLU A 42 0.21 0.09 -18.74
N PHE A 43 -0.10 -1.15 -18.34
CA PHE A 43 -0.08 -1.53 -16.92
C PHE A 43 1.31 -1.37 -16.29
N GLY A 44 2.40 -1.63 -17.02
CA GLY A 44 3.75 -1.49 -16.49
C GLY A 44 4.22 -0.04 -16.50
N TRP A 45 3.82 0.74 -17.50
CA TRP A 45 4.09 2.18 -17.55
C TRP A 45 3.44 2.91 -16.38
N LYS A 46 2.17 2.62 -16.09
CA LYS A 46 1.48 3.17 -14.91
C LYS A 46 2.15 2.78 -13.60
N ALA A 47 2.69 1.58 -13.48
CA ALA A 47 3.36 1.11 -12.28
C ALA A 47 4.77 1.70 -12.07
N GLU A 48 5.39 2.22 -13.13
CA GLU A 48 6.70 2.89 -13.09
C GLU A 48 6.61 4.37 -12.67
N GLU A 49 5.49 5.04 -13.00
CA GLU A 49 5.18 6.44 -12.61
C GLU A 49 5.00 6.63 -11.09
#